data_AF-A2G206-F1
#
_entry.id   AF-A2G206-F1
#
_cell.length_a   1.000
_cell.length_b   1.000
_cell.length_c   1.000
_cell.angle_alpha   90.00
_cell.angle_beta   90.00
_cell.angle_gamma   90.00
#
_symmetry.space_group_name_H-M   'P 1'
#
loop_
_entity.id
_entity.type
_entity.pdbx_description
1 polymer ?
#
loop_
_entity_poly.entity_id
_entity_poly.type
_entity_poly.pdbx_seq_one_letter_code
_entity_poly.pdbx_strand_id
1 'polypeptide(L)'
;MKNTSTYSITNSYVSFVQSKQPSEEIPYENRKNLAPGLKGYYVHRLLVNTVAMWASPKYCIAVGKIMDSIDKKVHEKLDEEELEDTVENAKHLFEEEVGKMCEKQRR
;
A
#
# COMPACT_ATOMS: atom_id res chain seq x y z
N MET A 1 24.37 -15.01 0.26
CA MET A 1 24.76 -13.95 1.21
C MET A 1 23.59 -12.99 1.31
N LYS A 2 22.90 -12.98 2.46
CA LYS A 2 21.73 -12.11 2.64
C LYS A 2 22.28 -10.73 3.03
N ASN A 3 22.02 -9.71 2.22
CA ASN A 3 22.67 -8.40 2.35
C ASN A 3 22.28 -7.72 3.67
N THR A 4 23.29 -7.40 4.49
CA THR A 4 23.16 -6.89 5.87
C THR A 4 22.23 -5.67 5.98
N SER A 5 22.08 -4.90 4.91
CA SER A 5 21.24 -3.69 4.84
C SER A 5 19.73 -3.94 4.88
N THR A 6 19.23 -5.04 4.30
CA THR A 6 17.78 -5.31 4.29
C THR A 6 17.31 -5.76 5.67
N TYR A 7 18.07 -6.64 6.34
CA TYR A 7 17.80 -7.07 7.71
C TYR A 7 17.84 -5.93 8.72
N SER A 8 18.78 -4.99 8.55
CA SER A 8 18.87 -3.83 9.44
C SER A 8 17.69 -2.89 9.29
N ILE A 9 17.20 -2.66 8.06
CA ILE A 9 16.02 -1.81 7.81
C ILE A 9 14.75 -2.50 8.35
N THR A 10 14.60 -3.81 8.13
CA THR A 10 13.47 -4.55 8.69
C THR A 10 13.50 -4.57 10.21
N ASN A 11 14.67 -4.74 10.83
CA ASN A 11 14.79 -4.71 12.30
C ASN A 11 14.53 -3.32 12.85
N SER A 12 15.05 -2.25 12.24
CA SER A 12 14.81 -0.89 12.73
C SER A 12 13.33 -0.51 12.65
N TYR A 13 12.62 -0.97 11.62
CA TYR A 13 11.18 -0.76 11.48
C TYR A 13 10.38 -1.60 12.47
N VAL A 14 10.74 -2.87 12.68
CA VAL A 14 10.12 -3.74 13.70
C VAL A 14 10.31 -3.16 15.10
N SER A 15 11.52 -2.70 15.42
CA SER A 15 11.82 -2.04 16.70
C SER A 15 11.10 -0.70 16.85
N PHE A 16 10.94 0.07 15.76
CA PHE A 16 10.13 1.29 15.78
C PHE A 16 8.66 1.00 16.05
N VAL A 17 8.09 -0.01 15.40
CA VAL A 17 6.71 -0.47 15.64
C VAL A 17 6.52 -0.99 17.08
N GLN A 18 7.53 -1.67 17.65
CA GLN A 18 7.52 -2.11 19.06
C GLN A 18 7.69 -0.96 20.06
N SER A 19 8.29 0.16 19.64
CA SER A 19 8.54 1.33 20.49
C SER A 19 7.33 2.27 20.62
N LYS A 20 6.40 2.21 19.65
CA LYS A 20 5.04 2.74 19.82
C LYS A 20 4.33 1.79 20.79
N GLN A 21 3.79 2.29 21.90
CA GLN A 21 3.08 1.46 22.88
C GLN A 21 2.17 0.48 22.14
N PRO A 22 2.25 -0.83 22.44
CA PRO A 22 1.41 -1.79 21.77
C PRO A 22 -0.02 -1.45 22.17
N SER A 23 -0.81 -0.92 21.24
CA SER A 23 -2.20 -1.35 21.24
C SER A 23 -2.11 -2.88 21.23
N GLU A 24 -2.89 -3.54 22.08
CA GLU A 24 -2.84 -4.98 22.42
C GLU A 24 -3.15 -5.91 21.22
N GLU A 25 -2.85 -5.47 20.00
CA GLU A 25 -3.14 -6.14 18.75
C GLU A 25 -1.98 -7.04 18.37
N ILE A 26 -2.28 -8.33 18.44
CA ILE A 26 -1.42 -9.46 18.08
C ILE A 26 -0.76 -9.17 16.70
N PRO A 27 0.58 -9.18 16.58
CA PRO A 27 1.27 -8.79 15.33
C PRO A 27 0.91 -9.64 14.11
N TYR A 28 0.58 -10.91 14.35
CA TYR A 28 0.02 -11.83 13.37
C TYR A 28 -0.85 -12.89 14.06
N GLU A 29 -1.92 -13.33 13.42
CA GLU A 29 -2.83 -14.34 13.94
C GLU A 29 -3.02 -15.46 12.91
N ASN A 30 -2.80 -16.72 13.32
CA ASN A 30 -3.05 -17.88 12.46
C ASN A 30 -4.43 -18.45 12.77
N ARG A 31 -5.41 -18.08 11.94
CA ARG A 31 -6.78 -18.52 12.14
C ARG A 31 -7.06 -19.78 11.33
N LYS A 32 -6.90 -20.94 11.97
CA LYS A 32 -7.16 -22.26 11.35
C LYS A 32 -8.63 -22.71 11.47
N ASN A 33 -9.36 -22.13 12.42
CA ASN A 33 -10.71 -22.59 12.82
C ASN A 33 -11.86 -21.87 12.09
N LEU A 34 -11.60 -21.08 11.05
CA LEU A 34 -12.64 -20.40 10.27
C LEU A 34 -13.13 -21.23 9.07
N ALA A 35 -14.23 -20.79 8.44
CA ALA A 35 -14.73 -21.38 7.20
C ALA A 35 -13.67 -21.41 6.09
N PRO A 36 -13.69 -22.41 5.17
CA PRO A 36 -12.79 -22.44 4.02
C PRO A 36 -12.94 -21.15 3.20
N GLY A 37 -11.84 -20.42 2.99
CA GLY A 37 -11.79 -19.08 2.39
C GLY A 37 -11.44 -17.95 3.37
N LEU A 38 -11.64 -18.16 4.68
CA LEU A 38 -11.27 -17.22 5.75
C LEU A 38 -10.15 -17.77 6.65
N LYS A 39 -9.52 -18.86 6.24
CA LYS A 39 -8.38 -19.47 6.93
C LYS A 39 -7.09 -18.84 6.44
N GLY A 40 -6.20 -18.48 7.36
CA GLY A 40 -4.89 -17.95 6.97
C GLY A 40 -4.16 -17.21 8.08
N TYR A 41 -3.03 -16.64 7.69
CA TYR A 41 -2.24 -15.73 8.52
C TYR A 41 -2.75 -14.31 8.30
N TYR A 42 -3.33 -13.73 9.34
CA TYR A 42 -3.74 -12.34 9.36
C TYR A 42 -2.59 -11.53 9.94
N VAL A 43 -2.18 -10.49 9.23
CA VAL A 43 -1.06 -9.62 9.62
C VAL A 43 -1.63 -8.25 9.93
N HIS A 44 -1.12 -7.59 10.96
CA HIS A 44 -1.55 -6.24 11.33
C HIS A 44 -1.35 -5.26 10.15
N ARG A 45 -2.27 -4.30 9.98
CA ARG A 45 -2.35 -3.40 8.82
C ARG A 45 -1.02 -2.69 8.51
N LEU A 46 -0.28 -2.29 9.54
CA LEU A 46 1.03 -1.61 9.39
C LEU A 46 2.14 -2.51 8.83
N LEU A 47 2.02 -3.84 8.97
CA LEU A 47 2.99 -4.82 8.50
C LEU A 47 2.68 -5.34 7.08
N VAL A 48 1.51 -5.02 6.51
CA VAL A 48 1.15 -5.45 5.15
C VAL A 48 2.14 -4.91 4.12
N ASN A 49 2.60 -3.67 4.29
CA ASN A 49 3.53 -3.02 3.36
C ASN A 49 4.91 -3.74 3.33
N THR A 50 5.39 -4.18 4.49
CA THR A 50 6.66 -4.91 4.60
C THR A 50 6.56 -6.35 4.09
N VAL A 51 5.41 -7.01 4.31
CA VAL A 51 5.13 -8.34 3.73
C VAL A 51 5.01 -8.26 2.21
N ALA A 52 4.40 -7.21 1.66
CA ALA A 52 4.34 -6.99 0.21
C ALA A 52 5.72 -6.74 -0.41
N MET A 53 6.57 -5.95 0.26
CA MET A 53 7.98 -5.81 -0.12
C MET A 53 8.74 -7.14 -0.04
N TRP A 54 8.46 -7.99 0.95
CA TRP A 54 9.08 -9.31 1.06
C TRP A 54 8.59 -10.29 -0.03
N ALA A 55 7.29 -10.25 -0.34
CA ALA A 55 6.68 -11.12 -1.35
C ALA A 55 7.14 -10.78 -2.78
N SER A 56 7.27 -9.48 -3.11
CA SER A 56 7.87 -9.04 -4.36
C SER A 56 8.21 -7.54 -4.31
N PRO A 57 9.49 -7.17 -4.10
CA PRO A 57 9.93 -5.78 -4.18
C PRO A 57 9.62 -5.16 -5.55
N LYS A 58 9.67 -5.97 -6.61
CA LYS A 58 9.36 -5.55 -7.99
C LYS A 58 7.91 -5.12 -8.12
N TYR A 59 6.98 -5.85 -7.52
CA TYR A 59 5.56 -5.51 -7.53
C TYR A 59 5.29 -4.23 -6.74
N CYS A 60 5.91 -4.06 -5.57
CA CYS A 60 5.81 -2.84 -4.77
C CYS A 60 6.25 -1.60 -5.56
N ILE A 61 7.39 -1.69 -6.27
CA ILE A 61 7.89 -0.60 -7.11
C ILE A 61 6.94 -0.31 -8.28
N ALA A 62 6.38 -1.36 -8.90
CA ALA A 62 5.44 -1.21 -10.01
C ALA A 62 4.16 -0.49 -9.57
N VAL A 63 3.59 -0.87 -8.42
CA VAL A 63 2.40 -0.23 -7.84
C VAL A 63 2.70 1.22 -7.45
N GLY A 64 3.84 1.49 -6.82
CA GLY A 64 4.25 2.85 -6.47
C GLY A 64 4.30 3.77 -7.69
N LYS A 65 4.95 3.33 -8.78
CA LYS A 65 5.00 4.10 -10.03
C LYS A 65 3.63 4.38 -10.65
N ILE A 66 2.68 3.45 -10.50
CA ILE A 66 1.31 3.62 -10.99
C ILE A 66 0.58 4.67 -10.14
N MET A 67 0.68 4.58 -8.82
CA MET A 67 0.11 5.57 -7.90
C MET A 67 0.67 6.97 -8.15
N ASP A 68 2.00 7.10 -8.23
CA ASP A 68 2.66 8.38 -8.52
C ASP A 68 2.19 8.99 -9.86
N SER A 69 1.95 8.15 -10.87
CA SER A 69 1.45 8.59 -12.17
C SER A 69 0.00 9.05 -12.14
N ILE A 70 -0.85 8.48 -11.27
CA ILE A 70 -2.24 8.90 -11.13
C ILE A 70 -2.29 10.20 -10.34
N ASP A 71 -1.56 10.25 -9.22
CA ASP A 71 -1.45 11.40 -8.33
C ASP A 71 -1.05 12.67 -9.09
N LYS A 72 0.02 12.60 -9.89
CA LYS A 72 0.46 13.71 -10.74
C LYS A 72 -0.64 14.23 -11.67
N LYS A 73 -1.40 13.35 -12.31
CA LYS A 73 -2.46 13.75 -13.24
C LYS A 73 -3.68 14.33 -12.52
N VAL A 74 -3.99 13.82 -11.33
CA VAL A 74 -5.07 14.35 -10.50
C VAL A 74 -4.73 15.78 -10.08
N HIS A 75 -3.50 16.03 -9.62
CA HIS A 75 -3.06 17.38 -9.29
C HIS A 75 -3.03 18.31 -10.51
N GLU A 76 -2.54 17.84 -11.67
CA GLU A 76 -2.57 18.62 -12.92
C GLU A 76 -4.01 19.06 -13.28
N LYS A 77 -5.00 18.17 -13.14
CA LYS A 77 -6.41 18.51 -13.39
C LYS A 77 -7.02 19.42 -12.33
N LEU A 78 -6.65 19.23 -11.06
CA LEU A 78 -7.11 20.13 -9.99
C LEU A 78 -6.58 21.56 -10.19
N ASP A 79 -5.32 21.68 -10.62
CA ASP A 79 -4.70 22.97 -10.97
C ASP A 79 -5.39 23.60 -12.19
N GLU A 80 -5.75 22.80 -13.21
CA GLU A 80 -6.51 23.27 -14.40
C GLU A 80 -7.91 23.77 -14.05
N GLU A 81 -8.58 23.15 -13.07
CA GLU A 81 -9.91 23.52 -12.61
C GLU A 81 -9.91 24.60 -11.51
N GLU A 82 -8.73 25.10 -11.12
CA GLU A 82 -8.51 26.04 -10.01
C GLU A 82 -9.16 25.56 -8.68
N LEU A 83 -9.21 24.24 -8.48
CA LEU A 83 -9.80 23.62 -7.30
C LEU A 83 -8.75 23.40 -6.21
N GLU A 84 -9.17 23.60 -4.96
CA GLU A 84 -8.31 23.29 -3.82
C GLU A 84 -8.11 21.77 -3.72
N ASP A 85 -6.86 21.38 -3.46
CA ASP A 85 -6.41 19.99 -3.35
C ASP A 85 -6.97 19.32 -2.09
N THR A 86 -8.23 18.94 -2.21
CA THR A 86 -9.02 18.29 -1.16
C THR A 86 -9.48 16.92 -1.63
N VAL A 87 -9.69 16.02 -0.68
CA VAL A 87 -10.08 14.63 -0.96
C VAL A 87 -11.39 14.56 -1.76
N GLU A 88 -12.35 15.45 -1.49
CA GLU A 88 -13.64 15.47 -2.19
C GLU A 88 -13.51 15.85 -3.66
N ASN A 89 -12.64 16.82 -3.96
CA ASN A 89 -12.35 17.26 -5.32
C ASN A 89 -11.48 16.23 -6.07
N ALA A 90 -10.49 15.64 -5.40
CA ALA A 90 -9.58 14.68 -6.03
C ALA A 90 -10.24 13.33 -6.38
N LYS A 91 -11.28 12.93 -5.63
CA LYS A 91 -11.87 11.59 -5.74
C LYS A 91 -12.39 11.27 -7.13
N HIS A 92 -13.18 12.16 -7.71
CA HIS A 92 -13.82 11.89 -9.01
C HIS A 92 -12.79 11.87 -10.15
N LEU A 93 -11.77 12.73 -10.09
CA LEU A 93 -10.64 12.77 -11.03
C LEU A 93 -9.80 11.49 -10.95
N PHE A 94 -9.57 10.99 -9.74
CA PHE A 94 -8.88 9.73 -9.51
C PHE A 94 -9.63 8.54 -10.13
N GLU A 95 -10.94 8.44 -9.89
CA GLU A 95 -11.78 7.38 -10.45
C GLU A 95 -11.78 7.41 -11.99
N GLU A 96 -11.82 8.59 -12.58
CA GLU A 96 -11.74 8.79 -14.03
C GLU A 96 -10.39 8.31 -14.61
N GLU A 97 -9.26 8.72 -14.00
CA GLU A 97 -7.93 8.33 -14.49
C GLU A 97 -7.67 6.82 -14.33
N VAL A 98 -8.12 6.23 -13.23
CA VAL A 98 -8.07 4.76 -13.04
C VAL A 98 -8.92 4.06 -14.10
N GLY A 99 -10.11 4.58 -14.41
CA GLY A 99 -10.99 4.07 -15.47
C GLY A 99 -10.30 4.03 -16.83
N LYS A 100 -9.68 5.13 -17.24
CA LYS A 100 -8.92 5.23 -18.50
C LYS A 100 -7.76 4.24 -18.56
N MET A 101 -7.05 4.05 -17.45
CA MET A 101 -5.96 3.06 -17.38
C MET A 101 -6.47 1.64 -17.58
N CYS A 102 -7.57 1.28 -16.91
CA CYS A 102 -8.21 -0.03 -17.08
C CYS A 102 -8.68 -0.28 -18.53
N GLU A 103 -9.27 0.73 -19.19
CA GLU A 103 -9.67 0.62 -20.60
C GLU A 103 -8.47 0.45 -21.53
N LYS A 104 -7.38 1.17 -21.28
CA LYS A 104 -6.15 1.06 -22.08
C LYS A 104 -5.51 -0.33 -21.97
N GLN A 105 -5.64 -1.02 -20.84
CA GLN A 105 -5.16 -2.39 -20.68
C GLN A 105 -6.07 -3.44 -21.34
N ARG A 106 -7.29 -3.06 -21.73
CA ARG A 106 -8.28 -3.94 -22.33
C ARG A 106 -8.26 -3.93 -23.87
N ARG A 107 -7.49 -3.03 -24.48
CA ARG A 107 -7.21 -2.94 -25.92
C ARG A 107 -5.86 -3.58 -26.24
#